data_AF-V4MHN4-F1
#
_entry.id   AF-V4MHN4-F1
#
_cell.length_a   1.000
_cell.length_b   1.000
_cell.length_c   1.000
_cell.angle_alpha   90.00
_cell.angle_beta   90.00
_cell.angle_gamma   90.00
#
_symmetry.space_group_name_H-M   'P 1'
#
loop_
_entity.id
_entity.type
_entity.pdbx_description
1 polymer ?
#
loop_
_entity_poly.entity_id
_entity_poly.type
_entity_poly.pdbx_seq_one_letter_code
_entity_poly.pdbx_strand_id
1 'polypeptide(L)'
;GSRSEVLKKMLESDEVKTLSNQVETVILSEMKQEELVAFVEFMYSDGSLLSEKVKQHVRSLYLVADQYEILHLRDLCRDELISSLNSLNALELLELAQTPFDKVLNDAAFNFIKMNLSTIVSSDEFKLFVTNNPKLAVDIMNASLSRANVDEEVVHVNENFNVDEEVVHVNDNVNVDEEVAVRKSTRPRKPNRKYFDY
;
A
#
# COMPACT_ATOMS: atom_id res chain seq x y z
N GLY A 1 -6.51 27.13 25.02
CA GLY A 1 -7.79 26.52 24.59
C GLY A 1 -7.76 25.05 24.95
N SER A 2 -8.92 24.39 25.03
CA SER A 2 -8.98 22.93 25.25
C SER A 2 -8.25 22.21 24.11
N ARG A 3 -7.51 21.16 24.43
CA ARG A 3 -6.79 20.30 23.46
C ARG A 3 -7.69 19.23 22.83
N SER A 4 -8.89 19.02 23.36
CA SER A 4 -9.91 18.09 22.87
C SER A 4 -11.29 18.68 23.09
N GLU A 5 -12.10 18.76 22.02
CA GLU A 5 -13.50 19.16 22.14
C GLU A 5 -14.36 18.04 22.74
N VAL A 6 -14.00 16.77 22.53
CA VAL A 6 -14.67 15.61 23.15
C VAL A 6 -14.49 15.64 24.66
N LEU A 7 -13.25 15.78 25.16
CA LEU A 7 -12.99 15.88 26.59
C LEU A 7 -13.63 17.13 27.20
N LYS A 8 -13.61 18.25 26.48
CA LYS A 8 -14.28 19.48 26.90
C LYS A 8 -15.78 19.25 27.12
N LYS A 9 -16.48 18.67 26.15
CA LYS A 9 -17.92 18.37 26.27
C LYS A 9 -18.21 17.38 27.40
N MET A 10 -17.37 16.36 27.55
CA MET A 10 -17.50 15.35 28.61
C MET A 10 -17.38 15.99 30.00
N LEU A 11 -16.41 16.89 30.18
CA LEU A 11 -16.16 17.59 31.45
C LEU A 11 -17.14 18.76 31.69
N GLU A 12 -17.63 19.40 30.65
CA GLU A 12 -18.58 20.52 30.73
C GLU A 12 -20.06 20.08 30.77
N SER A 13 -20.35 18.77 30.83
CA SER A 13 -21.73 18.28 30.88
C SER A 13 -22.42 18.62 32.21
N ASP A 14 -23.74 18.88 32.18
CA ASP A 14 -24.49 19.31 33.36
C ASP A 14 -24.64 18.18 34.41
N GLU A 15 -24.52 16.91 34.00
CA GLU A 15 -24.44 15.76 34.91
C GLU A 15 -23.21 15.85 35.83
N VAL A 16 -22.11 16.41 35.32
CA VAL A 16 -20.85 16.59 36.04
C VAL A 16 -20.94 17.81 36.97
N LYS A 17 -21.45 18.95 36.48
CA LYS A 17 -21.51 20.23 37.22
C LYS A 17 -22.42 20.26 38.45
N THR A 18 -23.34 19.31 38.61
CA THR A 18 -24.28 19.31 39.76
C THR A 18 -23.67 18.78 41.07
N LEU A 19 -22.48 18.19 41.01
CA LEU A 19 -21.76 17.61 42.15
C LEU A 19 -20.84 18.63 42.83
N SER A 20 -21.40 19.75 43.31
CA SER A 20 -20.66 20.93 43.79
C SER A 20 -19.62 20.71 44.91
N ASN A 21 -19.40 19.50 45.43
CA ASN A 21 -18.39 19.19 46.45
C ASN A 21 -17.83 17.75 46.38
N GLN A 22 -17.92 17.06 45.23
CA GLN A 22 -17.37 15.70 45.08
C GLN A 22 -16.27 15.65 44.03
N VAL A 23 -15.32 14.73 44.21
CA VAL A 23 -14.30 14.42 43.20
C VAL A 23 -15.01 13.82 41.99
N GLU A 24 -15.12 14.59 40.92
CA GLU A 24 -15.65 14.14 39.65
C GLU A 24 -14.68 13.12 39.04
N THR A 25 -15.17 11.91 38.80
CA THR A 25 -14.38 10.82 38.22
C THR A 25 -14.87 10.54 36.82
N VAL A 26 -13.97 10.68 35.85
CA VAL A 26 -14.20 10.28 34.45
C VAL A 26 -13.53 8.93 34.21
N ILE A 27 -14.24 8.02 33.57
CA ILE A 27 -13.73 6.69 33.21
C ILE A 27 -13.39 6.68 31.71
N LEU A 28 -12.12 6.43 31.40
CA LEU A 28 -11.58 6.32 30.05
C LEU A 28 -11.23 4.84 29.80
N SER A 29 -12.23 4.06 29.40
CA SER A 29 -12.15 2.59 29.36
C SER A 29 -11.33 2.01 28.20
N GLU A 30 -11.05 2.82 27.19
CA GLU A 30 -10.28 2.47 26.00
C GLU A 30 -8.77 2.41 26.23
N MET A 31 -8.28 2.92 27.36
CA MET A 31 -6.86 2.94 27.71
C MET A 31 -6.57 2.08 28.94
N LYS A 32 -5.45 1.36 28.90
CA LYS A 32 -4.80 0.80 30.08
C LYS A 32 -4.17 1.90 30.92
N GLN A 33 -3.83 1.59 32.17
CA GLN A 33 -3.24 2.57 33.09
C GLN A 33 -1.99 3.26 32.52
N GLU A 34 -1.07 2.50 31.91
CA GLU A 34 0.18 3.03 31.38
C GLU A 34 -0.06 3.95 30.16
N GLU A 35 -0.99 3.56 29.29
CA GLU A 35 -1.41 4.34 28.12
C GLU A 35 -2.10 5.64 28.55
N LEU A 36 -2.96 5.58 29.58
CA LEU A 36 -3.62 6.76 30.15
C LEU A 36 -2.61 7.72 30.76
N VAL A 37 -1.61 7.19 31.49
CA VAL A 37 -0.55 8.02 32.06
C VAL A 37 0.25 8.72 30.95
N ALA A 38 0.59 8.02 29.87
CA ALA A 38 1.28 8.62 28.71
C ALA A 38 0.40 9.66 28.01
N PHE A 39 -0.89 9.38 27.85
CA PHE A 39 -1.86 10.31 27.27
C PHE A 39 -1.96 11.61 28.09
N VAL A 40 -2.14 11.50 29.41
CA VAL A 40 -2.19 12.66 30.31
C VAL A 40 -0.87 13.44 30.28
N GLU A 41 0.27 12.76 30.26
CA GLU A 41 1.58 13.41 30.13
C GLU A 41 1.67 14.30 28.88
N PHE A 42 1.21 13.80 27.72
CA PHE A 42 1.13 14.61 26.51
C PHE A 42 0.16 15.80 26.67
N MET A 43 -1.01 15.57 27.26
CA MET A 43 -2.03 16.61 27.42
C MET A 43 -1.58 17.80 28.27
N TYR A 44 -0.61 17.60 29.16
CA TYR A 44 -0.02 18.64 30.01
C TYR A 44 1.35 19.15 29.53
N SER A 45 1.92 18.58 28.47
CA SER A 45 3.18 19.07 27.88
C SER A 45 2.95 20.32 27.02
N ASP A 46 4.01 20.83 26.38
CA ASP A 46 3.87 21.84 25.32
C ASP A 46 3.21 21.29 24.05
N GLY A 47 3.10 19.95 23.95
CA GLY A 47 2.51 19.24 22.82
C GLY A 47 3.38 19.26 21.57
N SER A 48 4.62 19.75 21.62
CA SER A 48 5.47 19.89 20.44
C SER A 48 6.04 18.57 19.93
N LEU A 49 6.37 17.66 20.85
CA LEU A 49 7.02 16.38 20.57
C LEU A 49 6.48 15.28 21.50
N LEU A 50 6.60 14.03 21.04
CA LEU A 50 6.32 12.86 21.87
C LEU A 50 7.52 12.57 22.77
N SER A 51 7.29 12.43 24.08
CA SER A 51 8.30 11.93 25.01
C SER A 51 8.57 10.44 24.76
N GLU A 52 9.70 9.91 25.23
CA GLU A 52 10.02 8.48 25.07
C GLU A 52 8.95 7.56 25.69
N LYS A 53 8.34 8.00 26.79
CA LYS A 53 7.23 7.28 27.43
C LYS A 53 5.96 7.30 26.57
N VAL A 54 5.68 8.43 25.92
CA VAL A 54 4.57 8.55 24.96
C VAL A 54 4.80 7.65 23.74
N LYS A 55 6.03 7.59 23.22
CA LYS A 55 6.40 6.73 22.08
C LYS A 55 6.22 5.25 22.36
N GLN A 56 6.47 4.78 23.59
CA GLN A 56 6.23 3.37 23.98
C GLN A 56 4.77 2.93 23.78
N HIS A 57 3.83 3.87 23.80
CA HIS A 57 2.40 3.62 23.64
C HIS A 57 1.83 4.26 22.37
N VAL A 58 2.68 4.60 21.39
CA VAL A 58 2.31 5.41 20.20
C VAL A 58 1.12 4.85 19.43
N ARG A 59 1.00 3.52 19.29
CA ARG A 59 -0.13 2.88 18.59
C ARG A 59 -1.45 3.12 19.32
N SER A 60 -1.48 2.89 20.64
CA SER A 60 -2.67 3.13 21.45
C SER A 60 -3.02 4.62 21.47
N LEU A 61 -2.01 5.49 21.60
CA LEU A 61 -2.19 6.94 21.60
C LEU A 61 -2.69 7.48 20.26
N TYR A 62 -2.26 6.91 19.14
CA TYR A 62 -2.78 7.22 17.81
C TYR A 62 -4.29 6.97 17.71
N LEU A 63 -4.77 5.83 18.21
CA LEU A 63 -6.19 5.47 18.17
C LEU A 63 -7.05 6.38 19.06
N VAL A 64 -6.63 6.61 20.30
CA VAL A 64 -7.39 7.48 21.22
C VAL A 64 -7.32 8.94 20.81
N ALA A 65 -6.25 9.38 20.15
CA ALA A 65 -6.16 10.73 19.61
C ALA A 65 -7.24 10.97 18.55
N ASP A 66 -7.57 9.97 17.75
CA ASP A 66 -8.71 10.08 16.84
C ASP A 66 -10.06 10.09 17.58
N GLN A 67 -10.25 9.16 18.53
CA GLN A 67 -11.48 9.08 19.34
C GLN A 67 -11.79 10.37 20.12
N TYR A 68 -10.75 11.03 20.65
CA TYR A 68 -10.88 12.29 21.39
C TYR A 68 -10.68 13.53 20.52
N GLU A 69 -10.58 13.38 19.20
CA GLU A 69 -10.41 14.46 18.23
C GLU A 69 -9.20 15.36 18.51
N ILE A 70 -8.10 14.78 19.00
CA ILE A 70 -6.82 15.46 19.27
C ILE A 70 -5.92 15.29 18.03
N LEU A 71 -6.30 15.96 16.95
CA LEU A 71 -5.64 15.82 15.63
C LEU A 71 -4.13 16.01 15.70
N HIS A 72 -3.65 16.95 16.52
CA HIS A 72 -2.22 17.21 16.69
C HIS A 72 -1.46 16.02 17.30
N LEU A 73 -2.04 15.35 18.31
CA LEU A 73 -1.44 14.12 18.87
C LEU A 73 -1.44 13.00 17.84
N ARG A 74 -2.56 12.85 17.10
CA ARG A 74 -2.69 11.83 16.07
C ARG A 74 -1.62 12.00 15.00
N ASP A 75 -1.35 13.23 14.57
CA ASP A 75 -0.36 13.54 13.55
C ASP A 75 1.07 13.24 14.04
N LEU A 76 1.41 13.63 15.28
CA LEU A 76 2.71 13.27 15.88
C LEU A 76 2.88 11.75 16.03
N CYS A 77 1.84 11.04 16.47
CA CYS A 77 1.87 9.58 16.55
C CYS A 77 2.02 8.96 15.17
N ARG A 78 1.36 9.51 14.13
CA ARG A 78 1.52 9.05 12.75
C ARG A 78 2.98 9.16 12.31
N ASP A 79 3.61 10.31 12.53
CA ASP A 79 5.00 10.54 12.12
C ASP A 79 5.96 9.55 12.80
N GLU A 80 5.74 9.26 14.08
CA GLU A 80 6.51 8.25 14.82
C GLU A 80 6.23 6.81 14.33
N LEU A 81 4.98 6.46 14.00
CA LEU A 81 4.65 5.16 13.42
C LEU A 81 5.32 4.98 12.05
N ILE A 82 5.28 6.01 11.20
CA ILE A 82 5.95 6.01 9.89
C ILE A 82 7.46 5.90 10.04
N SER A 83 8.07 6.62 10.98
CA SER A 83 9.52 6.55 11.22
C SER A 83 9.98 5.17 11.72
N SER A 84 9.09 4.44 12.40
CA SER A 84 9.34 3.09 12.92
C SER A 84 9.09 1.95 11.92
N LEU A 85 8.65 2.26 10.68
CA LEU A 85 8.30 1.25 9.67
C LEU A 85 9.45 0.28 9.39
N ASN A 86 9.15 -1.01 9.47
CA ASN A 86 10.05 -2.10 9.16
C ASN A 86 9.27 -3.36 8.73
N SER A 87 9.97 -4.40 8.31
CA SER A 87 9.33 -5.62 7.79
C SER A 87 8.45 -6.36 8.81
N LEU A 88 8.66 -6.15 10.11
CA LEU A 88 7.89 -6.81 11.17
C LEU A 88 6.55 -6.11 11.44
N ASN A 89 6.47 -4.78 11.25
CA ASN A 89 5.28 -4.00 11.61
C ASN A 89 4.51 -3.44 10.40
N ALA A 90 5.06 -3.47 9.19
CA ALA A 90 4.46 -2.78 8.03
C ALA A 90 3.03 -3.27 7.72
N LEU A 91 2.77 -4.57 7.83
CA LEU A 91 1.42 -5.13 7.63
C LEU A 91 0.45 -4.64 8.71
N GLU A 92 0.87 -4.67 9.97
CA GLU A 92 0.09 -4.22 11.12
C GLU A 92 -0.24 -2.72 11.07
N LEU A 93 0.69 -1.91 10.54
CA LEU A 93 0.49 -0.47 10.34
C LEU A 93 -0.40 -0.17 9.13
N LEU A 94 -0.34 -1.00 8.07
CA LEU A 94 -1.28 -0.92 6.97
C LEU A 94 -2.71 -1.22 7.43
N GLU A 95 -2.91 -2.24 8.28
CA GLU A 95 -4.20 -2.53 8.91
C GLU A 95 -4.67 -1.37 9.80
N LEU A 96 -3.78 -0.84 10.64
CA LEU A 96 -4.08 0.28 11.55
C LEU A 96 -4.60 1.50 10.78
N ALA A 97 -4.05 1.75 9.60
CA ALA A 97 -4.43 2.88 8.76
C ALA A 97 -5.82 2.73 8.11
N GLN A 98 -6.52 1.61 8.27
CA GLN A 98 -7.83 1.40 7.64
C GLN A 98 -9.00 1.91 8.48
N THR A 99 -8.86 2.08 9.80
CA THR A 99 -9.98 2.47 10.66
C THR A 99 -9.49 3.29 11.88
N PRO A 100 -9.75 4.62 11.90
CA PRO A 100 -10.24 5.41 10.76
C PRO A 100 -9.27 5.34 9.58
N PHE A 101 -9.78 5.58 8.36
CA PHE A 101 -8.89 5.60 7.21
C PHE A 101 -7.92 6.79 7.28
N ASP A 102 -6.63 6.49 7.42
CA ASP A 102 -5.55 7.45 7.42
C ASP A 102 -4.70 7.26 6.16
N LYS A 103 -4.94 8.10 5.17
CA LYS A 103 -4.28 8.02 3.88
C LYS A 103 -2.75 8.12 3.98
N VAL A 104 -2.24 8.96 4.89
CA VAL A 104 -0.80 9.21 4.98
C VAL A 104 -0.09 8.00 5.57
N LEU A 105 -0.63 7.42 6.64
CA LEU A 105 -0.09 6.17 7.20
C LEU A 105 -0.25 5.01 6.23
N ASN A 106 -1.42 4.90 5.58
CA ASN A 106 -1.71 3.87 4.58
C ASN A 106 -0.68 3.91 3.45
N ASP A 107 -0.48 5.07 2.83
CA ASP A 107 0.44 5.21 1.70
C ASP A 107 1.89 4.91 2.10
N ALA A 108 2.31 5.34 3.29
CA ALA A 108 3.65 5.05 3.81
C ALA A 108 3.86 3.54 4.03
N ALA A 109 2.96 2.88 4.75
CA ALA A 109 3.04 1.44 5.00
C ALA A 109 2.94 0.63 3.70
N PHE A 110 2.01 0.98 2.82
CA PHE A 110 1.81 0.32 1.54
C PHE A 110 3.04 0.44 0.63
N ASN A 111 3.65 1.63 0.53
CA ASN A 111 4.88 1.82 -0.24
C ASN A 111 6.05 1.04 0.35
N PHE A 112 6.19 1.01 1.68
CA PHE A 112 7.20 0.20 2.34
C PHE A 112 7.04 -1.29 2.00
N ILE A 113 5.80 -1.81 2.07
CA ILE A 113 5.49 -3.21 1.72
C ILE A 113 5.87 -3.49 0.28
N LYS A 114 5.48 -2.61 -0.66
CA LYS A 114 5.84 -2.76 -2.06
C LYS A 114 7.35 -2.82 -2.26
N MET A 115 8.13 -1.98 -1.58
CA MET A 115 9.59 -1.97 -1.68
C MET A 115 10.26 -3.23 -1.11
N ASN A 116 9.63 -3.89 -0.13
CA ASN A 116 10.17 -5.04 0.57
C ASN A 116 9.37 -6.33 0.34
N LEU A 117 8.64 -6.39 -0.79
CA LEU A 117 7.60 -7.37 -1.01
C LEU A 117 8.11 -8.81 -0.91
N SER A 118 9.27 -9.12 -1.50
CA SER A 118 9.84 -10.48 -1.51
C SER A 118 10.09 -11.01 -0.09
N THR A 119 10.56 -10.16 0.81
CA THR A 119 10.77 -10.50 2.22
C THR A 119 9.43 -10.68 2.94
N ILE A 120 8.48 -9.78 2.71
CA ILE A 120 7.20 -9.78 3.43
C ILE A 120 6.32 -10.95 3.00
N VAL A 121 6.17 -11.22 1.69
CA VAL A 121 5.28 -12.30 1.21
C VAL A 121 5.75 -13.69 1.61
N SER A 122 7.02 -13.84 2.02
CA SER A 122 7.60 -15.09 2.48
C SER A 122 7.35 -15.36 3.96
N SER A 123 6.80 -14.39 4.71
CA SER A 123 6.64 -14.45 6.15
C SER A 123 5.31 -15.10 6.58
N ASP A 124 5.27 -15.66 7.80
CA ASP A 124 4.03 -16.23 8.35
C ASP A 124 3.01 -15.14 8.72
N GLU A 125 3.50 -13.95 9.07
CA GLU A 125 2.69 -12.74 9.31
C GLU A 125 1.92 -12.36 8.05
N PHE A 126 2.51 -12.46 6.86
CA PHE A 126 1.79 -12.22 5.61
C PHE A 126 0.70 -13.26 5.35
N LYS A 127 0.93 -14.54 5.67
CA LYS A 127 -0.12 -15.58 5.53
C LYS A 127 -1.31 -15.28 6.44
N LEU A 128 -1.05 -14.86 7.67
CA LEU A 128 -2.09 -14.43 8.61
C LEU A 128 -2.81 -13.17 8.09
N PHE A 129 -2.05 -12.18 7.63
CA PHE A 129 -2.59 -10.95 7.06
C PHE A 129 -3.53 -11.22 5.88
N VAL A 130 -3.18 -12.11 4.96
CA VAL A 130 -4.04 -12.50 3.82
C VAL A 130 -5.36 -13.10 4.29
N THR A 131 -5.31 -13.91 5.35
CA THR A 131 -6.51 -14.54 5.93
C THR A 131 -7.44 -13.49 6.54
N ASN A 132 -6.88 -12.51 7.24
CA ASN A 132 -7.66 -11.48 7.94
C ASN A 132 -8.09 -10.32 7.02
N ASN A 133 -7.30 -10.02 5.99
CA ASN A 133 -7.44 -8.82 5.15
C ASN A 133 -7.33 -9.16 3.64
N PRO A 134 -8.20 -10.02 3.10
CA PRO A 134 -8.08 -10.49 1.72
C PRO A 134 -8.13 -9.36 0.68
N LYS A 135 -8.85 -8.26 0.96
CA LYS A 135 -8.91 -7.09 0.08
C LYS A 135 -7.57 -6.37 -0.01
N LEU A 136 -6.95 -6.07 1.14
CA LEU A 136 -5.62 -5.42 1.17
C LEU A 136 -4.54 -6.31 0.54
N ALA A 137 -4.65 -7.63 0.73
CA ALA A 137 -3.75 -8.58 0.07
C ALA A 137 -3.86 -8.51 -1.46
N VAL A 138 -5.07 -8.42 -2.00
CA VAL A 138 -5.30 -8.21 -3.44
C VAL A 138 -4.71 -6.88 -3.89
N ASP A 139 -4.88 -5.80 -3.12
CA ASP A 139 -4.31 -4.50 -3.46
C ASP A 139 -2.78 -4.54 -3.53
N ILE A 140 -2.14 -5.18 -2.55
CA ILE A 140 -0.68 -5.40 -2.53
C ILE A 140 -0.24 -6.17 -3.79
N MET A 141 -0.94 -7.24 -4.14
CA MET A 141 -0.60 -8.08 -5.29
C MET A 141 -0.83 -7.36 -6.64
N ASN A 142 -1.90 -6.57 -6.76
CA ASN A 142 -2.13 -5.73 -7.94
C ASN A 142 -1.00 -4.70 -8.12
N ALA A 143 -0.59 -4.08 -7.01
CA ALA A 143 0.47 -3.08 -7.02
C ALA A 143 1.86 -3.67 -7.31
N SER A 144 2.07 -4.97 -7.11
CA SER A 144 3.31 -5.65 -7.49
C SER A 144 3.35 -5.97 -8.98
N LEU A 145 2.22 -6.34 -9.58
CA LEU A 145 2.12 -6.60 -11.02
C LEU A 145 2.30 -5.32 -11.84
N SER A 146 1.81 -4.17 -11.34
CA SER A 146 2.01 -2.88 -12.01
C SER A 146 3.47 -2.42 -12.02
N ARG A 147 4.33 -2.95 -11.15
CA ARG A 147 5.78 -2.68 -11.21
C ARG A 147 6.46 -3.48 -12.32
N ALA A 148 6.06 -4.73 -12.54
CA ALA A 148 6.68 -5.61 -13.53
C ALA A 148 6.48 -5.11 -14.98
N ASN A 149 5.37 -4.42 -15.26
CA ASN A 149 5.07 -3.91 -16.61
C ASN A 149 5.88 -2.66 -17.01
N VAL A 150 6.59 -2.00 -16.08
CA VAL A 150 7.38 -0.79 -16.39
C VAL A 150 8.81 -1.15 -16.82
N ASP A 151 9.30 -2.34 -16.46
CA ASP A 151 10.66 -2.78 -16.78
C ASP A 151 10.79 -3.43 -18.18
N GLU A 152 9.68 -3.73 -18.88
CA GLU A 152 9.67 -4.38 -20.21
C GLU A 152 9.61 -3.41 -21.41
N GLU A 153 9.36 -2.11 -21.22
CA GLU A 153 9.10 -1.16 -22.33
C GLU A 153 10.35 -0.44 -22.90
N VAL A 154 11.57 -0.95 -22.65
CA VAL A 154 12.82 -0.38 -23.20
C VAL A 154 13.47 -1.34 -24.20
N VAL A 155 12.80 -1.59 -25.32
CA VAL A 155 13.43 -2.15 -26.52
C VAL A 155 13.21 -1.17 -27.67
N HIS A 156 14.15 -0.24 -27.85
CA HIS A 156 14.19 0.61 -29.03
C HIS A 156 14.47 -0.25 -30.28
N VAL A 157 13.46 -0.42 -31.12
CA VAL A 157 13.63 -0.89 -32.49
C VAL A 157 14.07 0.30 -33.33
N ASN A 158 15.34 0.35 -33.73
CA ASN A 158 15.80 1.31 -34.74
C ASN A 158 15.39 0.81 -36.13
N GLU A 159 14.27 1.31 -36.64
CA GLU A 159 13.95 1.23 -38.07
C GLU A 159 14.66 2.38 -38.81
N ASN A 160 15.83 2.08 -39.39
CA ASN A 160 16.46 2.99 -40.36
C ASN A 160 15.80 2.77 -41.72
N PHE A 161 14.73 3.49 -42.01
CA PHE A 161 14.30 3.78 -43.38
C PHE A 161 15.31 4.75 -44.00
N ASN A 162 16.04 4.31 -45.04
CA ASN A 162 16.78 5.22 -45.90
C ASN A 162 16.14 5.14 -47.29
N VAL A 163 15.57 6.25 -47.72
CA VAL A 163 14.92 6.43 -49.02
C VAL A 163 15.83 7.33 -49.87
N ASP A 164 16.12 6.80 -51.06
CA ASP A 164 16.64 7.43 -52.29
C ASP A 164 18.08 7.94 -52.35
N GLU A 165 18.89 7.29 -53.22
CA GLU A 165 19.52 8.02 -54.31
C GLU A 165 19.77 7.11 -55.54
N GLU A 166 19.29 7.61 -56.67
CA GLU A 166 19.23 7.04 -58.01
C GLU A 166 20.62 7.05 -58.67
N VAL A 167 21.11 5.90 -59.14
CA VAL A 167 22.18 5.87 -60.16
C VAL A 167 21.82 4.87 -61.25
N VAL A 168 21.42 5.43 -62.39
CA VAL A 168 21.20 4.75 -63.66
C VAL A 168 22.52 4.17 -64.17
N HIS A 169 22.59 2.85 -64.30
CA HIS A 169 23.55 2.22 -65.22
C HIS A 169 22.81 1.27 -66.15
N VAL A 170 22.60 1.77 -67.37
CA VAL A 170 22.26 1.00 -68.55
C VAL A 170 23.46 0.11 -68.88
N ASN A 171 23.24 -1.19 -69.02
CA ASN A 171 24.06 -2.02 -69.89
C ASN A 171 23.20 -3.17 -70.44
N ASP A 172 23.00 -3.09 -71.75
CA ASP A 172 22.34 -4.07 -72.59
C ASP A 172 23.00 -5.44 -72.47
N ASN A 173 22.18 -6.49 -72.35
CA ASN A 173 22.39 -7.75 -73.08
C ASN A 173 21.10 -8.60 -73.05
N VAL A 174 20.52 -8.72 -74.23
CA VAL A 174 19.38 -9.55 -74.61
C VAL A 174 19.75 -11.03 -74.51
N ASN A 175 18.93 -11.88 -73.88
CA ASN A 175 18.37 -13.04 -74.57
C ASN A 175 17.13 -13.66 -73.89
N VAL A 176 16.32 -14.26 -74.75
CA VAL A 176 14.92 -14.71 -74.63
C VAL A 176 14.86 -16.18 -74.20
N ASP A 177 13.71 -16.59 -73.62
CA ASP A 177 12.99 -17.90 -73.77
C ASP A 177 12.31 -18.29 -72.42
N GLU A 178 10.95 -18.28 -72.37
CA GLU A 178 10.04 -19.47 -72.31
C GLU A 178 10.21 -20.33 -71.03
N GLU A 179 9.22 -20.86 -70.30
CA GLU A 179 7.79 -21.11 -70.43
C GLU A 179 7.28 -21.60 -69.03
N VAL A 180 6.04 -21.23 -68.66
CA VAL A 180 4.94 -22.10 -68.17
C VAL A 180 4.95 -22.77 -66.76
N ALA A 181 3.86 -22.44 -66.02
CA ALA A 181 2.98 -23.22 -65.11
C ALA A 181 3.55 -24.37 -64.23
N VAL A 182 3.14 -24.57 -62.98
CA VAL A 182 1.81 -25.07 -62.57
C VAL A 182 1.67 -24.98 -61.04
N ARG A 183 0.52 -24.47 -60.58
CA ARG A 183 -0.01 -24.62 -59.21
C ARG A 183 -0.58 -26.02 -59.01
N LYS A 184 -0.38 -26.63 -57.82
CA LYS A 184 -1.36 -27.35 -56.94
C LYS A 184 -0.56 -28.28 -56.01
N SER A 185 -0.50 -28.04 -54.70
CA SER A 185 -1.53 -28.38 -53.71
C SER A 185 -1.95 -29.85 -53.74
N THR A 186 -1.36 -30.64 -52.84
CA THR A 186 -1.98 -31.85 -52.26
C THR A 186 -1.31 -32.20 -50.93
N ARG A 187 -2.01 -31.92 -49.81
CA ARG A 187 -1.83 -32.66 -48.55
C ARG A 187 -2.54 -34.01 -48.67
N PRO A 188 -1.95 -35.08 -48.12
CA PRO A 188 -2.67 -35.94 -47.15
C PRO A 188 -1.71 -36.36 -46.02
N ARG A 189 -2.06 -36.90 -44.85
CA ARG A 189 -3.28 -37.41 -44.21
C ARG A 189 -2.89 -37.56 -42.73
N LYS A 190 -3.76 -37.20 -41.77
CA LYS A 190 -3.64 -37.69 -40.38
C LYS A 190 -4.23 -39.10 -40.30
N PRO A 191 -3.63 -40.05 -39.56
CA PRO A 191 -4.35 -41.15 -38.96
C PRO A 191 -4.79 -40.79 -37.54
N ASN A 192 -5.85 -41.48 -37.14
CA ASN A 192 -6.74 -41.23 -36.02
C ASN A 192 -6.49 -42.28 -34.91
N ARG A 193 -7.00 -41.98 -33.70
CA ARG A 193 -7.40 -42.91 -32.60
C ARG A 193 -6.25 -43.47 -31.73
N LYS A 194 -6.38 -43.64 -30.41
CA LYS A 194 -7.56 -43.80 -29.53
C LYS A 194 -7.13 -43.68 -28.04
N TYR A 195 -8.05 -43.17 -27.21
CA TYR A 195 -8.39 -43.54 -25.82
C TYR A 195 -7.40 -44.35 -24.97
N PHE A 196 -7.18 -43.89 -23.72
CA PHE A 196 -7.52 -44.67 -22.52
C PHE A 196 -7.81 -43.73 -21.34
N ASP A 197 -8.96 -43.97 -20.71
CA ASP A 197 -9.40 -43.47 -19.41
C ASP A 197 -8.57 -44.10 -18.28
N TYR A 198 -8.26 -43.33 -17.22
CA TYR A 198 -8.65 -43.53 -15.82
C TYR A 198 -8.12 -42.39 -14.95
#